data_AF-A0A016S809-F1
#
_entry.id   AF-A0A016S809-F1
#
_cell.length_a   1.000
_cell.length_b   1.000
_cell.length_c   1.000
_cell.angle_alpha   90.00
_cell.angle_beta   90.00
_cell.angle_gamma   90.00
#
_symmetry.space_group_name_H-M   'P 1'
#
loop_
_entity.id
_entity.type
_entity.pdbx_description
1 polymer ?
#
loop_
_entity_poly.entity_id
_entity_poly.type
_entity_poly.pdbx_seq_one_letter_code
_entity_poly.pdbx_strand_id
1 'polypeptide(L)'
;MCLDCDTTVEGRSIVFVMDSSGTVQDSGWEKQIGFMNTIASNIKNARTGIVKMLEPPVVSLEMGQHSKEELRIYIVLSFRTSRR
;
A
#
# COMPACT_ATOMS: atom_id res chain seq x y z
N MET A 1 -33.71 15.29 0.88
CA MET A 1 -32.90 15.79 2.01
C MET A 1 -31.56 15.08 1.95
N CYS A 2 -30.48 15.80 1.68
CA CYS A 2 -29.13 15.30 1.90
C CYS A 2 -28.71 15.70 3.31
N LEU A 3 -28.50 14.72 4.18
CA LEU A 3 -27.91 14.91 5.49
C LEU A 3 -26.39 14.87 5.29
N ASP A 4 -25.78 16.05 5.35
CA ASP A 4 -24.32 16.27 5.44
C ASP A 4 -23.52 16.03 4.14
N CYS A 5 -23.48 17.06 3.26
CA CYS A 5 -22.62 17.09 2.07
C CYS A 5 -21.47 18.10 2.14
N ASP A 6 -21.30 18.81 3.25
CA ASP A 6 -20.29 19.88 3.39
C ASP A 6 -19.10 19.51 4.30
N THR A 7 -19.14 18.35 4.97
CA THR A 7 -18.09 17.93 5.92
C THR A 7 -17.39 16.62 5.59
N THR A 8 -17.82 15.90 4.54
CA THR A 8 -17.14 14.68 4.12
C THR A 8 -15.82 15.03 3.44
N VAL A 9 -14.72 15.01 4.20
CA VAL A 9 -13.39 14.80 3.63
C VAL A 9 -13.51 13.50 2.84
N GLU A 10 -13.56 13.57 1.51
CA GLU A 10 -13.57 12.39 0.65
C GLU A 10 -12.38 11.50 1.04
N GLY A 11 -12.66 10.46 1.83
CA GLY A 11 -11.66 9.55 2.34
C GLY A 11 -11.20 8.64 1.20
N ARG A 12 -10.25 9.13 0.41
CA ARG A 12 -9.65 8.35 -0.69
C ARG A 12 -9.08 7.06 -0.11
N SER A 13 -9.25 5.96 -0.81
CA SER A 13 -8.84 4.64 -0.35
C SER A 13 -8.04 3.97 -1.45
N ILE A 14 -6.86 3.47 -1.11
CA ILE A 14 -5.90 2.92 -2.07
C ILE A 14 -5.41 1.59 -1.54
N VAL A 15 -5.56 0.55 -2.37
CA VAL A 15 -5.03 -0.78 -2.07
C VAL A 15 -3.94 -1.06 -3.08
N PHE A 16 -2.74 -1.34 -2.59
CA PHE A 16 -1.65 -1.84 -3.41
C PHE A 16 -1.70 -3.36 -3.43
N VAL A 17 -1.93 -3.93 -4.62
CA VAL A 17 -1.87 -5.37 -4.85
C VAL A 17 -0.54 -5.65 -5.54
N MET A 18 0.36 -6.32 -4.82
CA MET A 18 1.73 -6.58 -5.27
C MET A 18 1.86 -7.99 -5.82
N ASP A 19 2.52 -8.12 -6.96
CA ASP A 19 2.89 -9.42 -7.52
C ASP A 19 4.20 -9.90 -6.90
N SER A 20 4.14 -11.03 -6.19
CA SER A 20 5.30 -11.70 -5.59
C SER A 20 5.69 -13.00 -6.29
N SER A 21 5.25 -13.18 -7.54
CA SER A 21 5.69 -14.31 -8.36
C SER A 21 7.20 -14.24 -8.66
N GLY A 22 7.82 -15.40 -8.86
CA GLY A 22 9.26 -15.49 -9.13
C GLY A 22 9.71 -14.80 -10.43
N THR A 23 8.79 -14.47 -11.34
CA THR A 23 9.07 -13.77 -12.60
C THR A 23 9.35 -12.29 -12.41
N VAL A 24 8.83 -11.69 -11.33
CA VAL A 24 9.08 -10.29 -10.98
C VAL A 24 10.56 -10.06 -10.63
N GLN A 25 11.18 -11.06 -9.98
CA GLN A 25 12.56 -11.03 -9.50
C GLN A 25 12.84 -9.82 -8.57
N ASP A 26 14.07 -9.72 -8.04
CA ASP A 26 14.43 -8.65 -7.10
C ASP A 26 14.27 -7.25 -7.73
N SER A 27 14.67 -7.11 -8.99
CA SER A 27 14.63 -5.82 -9.69
C SER A 27 13.20 -5.33 -9.97
N GLY A 28 12.26 -6.24 -10.26
CA GLY A 28 10.85 -5.88 -10.40
C GLY A 28 10.22 -5.53 -9.06
N TRP A 29 10.63 -6.24 -8.00
CA TRP A 29 10.15 -5.96 -6.65
C TRP A 29 10.59 -4.57 -6.16
N GLU A 30 11.86 -4.22 -6.34
CA GLU A 30 12.37 -2.87 -6.02
C GLU A 30 11.61 -1.76 -6.77
N LYS A 31 11.25 -2.00 -8.04
CA LYS A 31 10.43 -1.06 -8.83
C LYS A 31 9.01 -0.92 -8.29
N GLN A 32 8.37 -2.02 -7.89
CA GLN A 32 7.04 -1.97 -7.26
C GLN A 32 7.07 -1.17 -5.95
N ILE A 33 8.08 -1.39 -5.12
CA ILE A 33 8.31 -0.64 -3.88
C ILE A 33 8.55 0.86 -4.17
N GLY A 34 9.39 1.17 -5.16
CA GLY A 34 9.65 2.54 -5.59
C GLY A 34 8.38 3.26 -6.03
N PHE A 35 7.55 2.59 -6.82
CA PHE A 35 6.25 3.11 -7.24
C PHE A 35 5.34 3.42 -6.05
N MET A 36 5.19 2.47 -5.10
CA MET A 36 4.38 2.70 -3.90
C MET A 36 4.89 3.88 -3.06
N ASN A 37 6.20 4.02 -2.91
CA ASN A 37 6.81 5.14 -2.19
C ASN A 37 6.54 6.49 -2.88
N THR A 38 6.59 6.53 -4.22
CA THR A 38 6.24 7.72 -4.99
C THR A 38 4.78 8.09 -4.79
N ILE A 39 3.87 7.11 -4.85
CA ILE A 39 2.43 7.35 -4.63
C ILE A 39 2.17 7.81 -3.19
N ALA A 40 2.66 7.09 -2.18
CA ALA A 40 2.47 7.42 -0.77
C ALA A 40 3.02 8.81 -0.40
N SER A 41 4.11 9.26 -1.05
CA SER A 41 4.67 10.59 -0.80
C SER A 41 3.81 11.73 -1.35
N ASN A 42 3.02 11.48 -2.40
CA ASN A 42 2.20 12.49 -3.08
C ASN A 42 0.75 12.54 -2.60
N ILE A 43 0.28 11.50 -1.92
CA ILE A 43 -1.11 11.42 -1.50
C ILE A 43 -1.30 12.03 -0.11
N LYS A 44 -2.37 12.80 0.03
CA LYS A 44 -2.83 13.40 1.28
C LYS A 44 -4.20 12.83 1.63
N ASN A 45 -4.42 12.53 2.90
CA ASN A 45 -5.71 12.08 3.43
C ASN A 45 -6.28 10.84 2.70
N ALA A 46 -5.47 9.78 2.58
CA ALA A 46 -5.94 8.51 2.04
C ALA A 46 -5.77 7.36 3.03
N ARG A 47 -6.77 6.49 3.07
CA ARG A 47 -6.64 5.17 3.69
C ARG A 47 -5.86 4.27 2.74
N THR A 48 -4.92 3.50 3.28
CA THR A 48 -4.04 2.66 2.49
C THR A 48 -3.99 1.24 3.05
N GLY A 49 -3.82 0.28 2.15
CA GLY A 49 -3.64 -1.14 2.46
C GLY A 49 -2.73 -1.80 1.43
N ILE A 50 -2.08 -2.89 1.81
CA ILE A 50 -1.10 -3.61 0.98
C ILE A 50 -1.41 -5.11 1.05
N VAL A 51 -1.57 -5.72 -0.12
CA VAL A 51 -1.76 -7.17 -0.28
C VAL A 51 -0.64 -7.70 -1.17
N LYS A 52 0.03 -8.75 -0.72
CA LYS A 52 0.99 -9.52 -1.53
C LYS A 52 0.29 -10.72 -2.13
N MET A 53 0.33 -10.84 -3.45
CA MET A 53 -0.21 -11.96 -4.19
C MET A 53 0.79 -13.13 -4.14
N LEU A 54 0.72 -13.84 -3.02
CA LEU A 54 1.31 -15.17 -2.82
C LEU A 54 0.22 -16.22 -3.02
N GLU A 55 0.60 -17.50 -2.99
CA GLU A 55 -0.33 -18.61 -2.87
C GLU A 55 -0.22 -19.19 -1.45
N PRO A 56 -1.07 -18.79 -0.48
CA PRO A 56 -2.23 -17.88 -0.58
C PRO A 56 -1.88 -16.38 -0.43
N PRO A 57 -2.76 -15.45 -0.85
CA PRO A 57 -2.52 -14.00 -0.70
C PRO A 57 -2.36 -13.60 0.77
N VAL A 58 -1.46 -12.65 1.03
CA VAL A 58 -1.14 -12.17 2.38
C VAL A 58 -1.40 -10.68 2.51
N VAL A 59 -2.27 -10.29 3.45
CA VAL A 59 -2.45 -8.89 3.83
C VAL A 59 -1.21 -8.44 4.62
N SER A 60 -0.47 -7.49 4.05
CA SER A 60 0.76 -6.95 4.65
C SER A 60 0.52 -5.64 5.40
N LEU A 61 -0.56 -4.94 5.03
CA LEU A 61 -1.04 -3.76 5.72
C LEU A 61 -2.57 -3.74 5.62
N GLU A 62 -3.23 -3.78 6.77
CA GLU A 62 -4.69 -3.61 6.85
C GLU A 62 -5.10 -2.20 6.45
N MET A 63 -6.30 -2.09 5.87
CA MET A 63 -6.85 -0.81 5.43
C MET A 63 -7.04 0.14 6.62
N GLY A 64 -6.34 1.27 6.58
CA GLY A 64 -6.40 2.26 7.65
C GLY A 64 -5.88 3.62 7.20
N GLN A 65 -6.10 4.65 8.02
CA GLN A 65 -5.35 5.89 7.85
C GLN A 65 -3.96 5.71 8.45
N HIS A 66 -2.96 5.86 7.59
CA HIS A 66 -1.56 5.69 7.95
C HIS A 66 -0.83 6.98 7.60
N SER A 67 0.05 7.43 8.48
CA SER A 67 1.00 8.49 8.17
C SER A 67 1.96 8.08 7.04
N LYS A 68 2.65 9.05 6.45
CA LYS A 68 3.65 8.76 5.40
C LYS A 68 4.79 7.91 5.94
N GLU A 69 5.16 8.14 7.19
CA GLU A 69 6.22 7.43 7.90
C GLU A 69 5.81 5.98 8.16
N GLU A 70 4.58 5.74 8.65
CA GLU A 70 4.03 4.39 8.83
C GLU A 70 3.98 3.64 7.49
N LEU A 71 3.46 4.27 6.44
CA LEU A 71 3.43 3.68 5.09
C LEU A 71 4.81 3.27 4.60
N ARG A 72 5.82 4.12 4.79
CA ARG A 72 7.21 3.80 4.43
C ARG A 72 7.75 2.61 5.21
N ILE A 73 7.47 2.54 6.51
CA ILE A 73 7.89 1.41 7.36
C ILE A 73 7.25 0.11 6.86
N TYR A 74 5.93 0.09 6.59
CA TYR A 74 5.25 -1.10 6.09
C TYR A 74 5.75 -1.54 4.71
N ILE A 75 6.01 -0.58 3.82
CA ILE A 75 6.61 -0.85 2.50
C ILE A 75 7.99 -1.52 2.66
N VAL A 76 8.84 -1.01 3.56
CA VAL A 76 10.18 -1.58 3.82
C VAL A 76 10.10 -2.94 4.55
N LEU A 77 9.17 -3.13 5.48
CA LEU A 77 8.97 -4.42 6.16
C LEU A 77 8.43 -5.49 5.20
N SER A 78 7.60 -5.08 4.23
CA SER A 78 7.11 -5.96 3.16
C SER A 78 8.26 -6.50 2.29
N PHE A 79 9.36 -5.76 2.16
CA PHE A 79 10.59 -6.19 1.47
C PHE A 79 11.35 -7.28 2.24
N ARG A 80 11.50 -7.14 3.56
CA ARG A 80 12.27 -8.11 4.38
C ARG A 80 11.59 -9.47 4.51
N THR A 81 10.26 -9.51 4.48
CA THR A 81 9.50 -10.76 4.62
C THR A 81 9.41 -11.57 3.33
N SER A 82 9.75 -11.01 2.17
CA SER A 82 9.73 -11.71 0.87
C SER A 82 11.04 -12.41 0.49
N ARG A 83 12.09 -12.30 1.33
CA ARG A 83 13.41 -12.93 1.16
C ARG A 83 13.57 -14.25 1.94
N ARG A 84 12.48 -14.98 2.22
CA ARG A 84 12.51 -16.31 2.83
C ARG A 84 11.98 -17.35 1.87
#